data_AF-A0A2N9MT64-F1
#
_entry.id   AF-A0A2N9MT64-F1
#
_cell.length_a   1.000
_cell.length_b   1.000
_cell.length_c   1.000
_cell.angle_alpha   90.00
_cell.angle_beta   90.00
_cell.angle_gamma   90.00
#
_symmetry.space_group_name_H-M   'P 1'
#
loop_
_entity.id
_entity.type
_entity.pdbx_description
1 polymer ?
#
loop_
_entity_poly.entity_id
_entity_poly.type
_entity_poly.pdbx_seq_one_letter_code
_entity_poly.pdbx_strand_id
1 'polypeptide(L)'
;MGVSVTSSLLYVIAGTLAVNAMGVAGMLPLSIIPWFYVYLLADVVMLCAFAAALGACCSTPQDAQNLAIVLLMPCLIPMFMLVTVLRQPNSMMATVMSLIPPFTPILMLLRQSMAGGVPVWQPWVGLVGVLIFAAATVWAASRIFRVAILMQGKPPQLAEMLRWAMKG
;
A
#
# COMPACT_ATOMS: atom_id res chain seq x y z
N MET A 1 -3.03 6.40 -10.99
CA MET A 1 -4.40 5.83 -11.18
C MET A 1 -4.50 5.07 -12.50
N GLY A 2 -4.56 5.74 -13.66
CA GLY A 2 -4.81 5.08 -14.95
C GLY A 2 -3.84 3.93 -15.28
N VAL A 3 -2.53 4.17 -15.15
CA VAL A 3 -1.49 3.17 -15.49
C VAL A 3 -1.51 1.94 -14.56
N SER A 4 -1.80 2.13 -13.28
CA SER A 4 -1.87 1.02 -12.30
C SER A 4 -3.05 0.09 -12.58
N VAL A 5 -4.20 0.67 -12.94
CA VAL A 5 -5.40 -0.13 -13.26
C VAL A 5 -5.19 -0.88 -14.58
N THR A 6 -4.67 -0.21 -15.62
CA THR A 6 -4.43 -0.87 -16.91
C THR A 6 -3.37 -1.96 -16.82
N SER A 7 -2.25 -1.75 -16.12
CA SER A 7 -1.25 -2.79 -15.92
C SER A 7 -1.80 -3.96 -15.09
N SER A 8 -2.56 -3.68 -14.03
CA SER A 8 -3.18 -4.73 -13.22
C SER A 8 -4.19 -5.58 -13.98
N LEU A 9 -5.00 -4.96 -14.86
CA LEU A 9 -5.92 -5.69 -15.73
C LEU A 9 -5.18 -6.66 -16.64
N LEU A 10 -4.06 -6.23 -17.23
CA LEU A 10 -3.21 -7.09 -18.05
C LEU A 10 -2.67 -8.27 -17.24
N TYR A 11 -2.16 -8.03 -16.03
CA TYR A 11 -1.64 -9.09 -15.16
C TYR A 11 -2.73 -10.08 -14.72
N VAL A 12 -3.93 -9.61 -14.38
CA VAL A 12 -5.05 -10.47 -13.97
C VAL A 12 -5.55 -11.32 -15.15
N ILE A 13 -5.67 -10.74 -16.34
CA ILE A 13 -6.09 -11.47 -17.55
C ILE A 13 -5.04 -12.53 -17.92
N ALA A 14 -3.76 -12.12 -18.02
CA ALA A 14 -2.67 -13.04 -18.34
C ALA A 14 -2.55 -14.17 -17.31
N GLY A 15 -2.66 -13.85 -16.01
CA GLY A 15 -2.64 -14.82 -14.92
C GLY A 15 -3.80 -15.80 -14.99
N THR A 16 -5.01 -15.32 -15.23
CA THR A 16 -6.20 -16.18 -15.36
C THR A 16 -6.09 -17.11 -16.56
N LEU A 17 -5.61 -16.62 -17.71
CA LEU A 17 -5.41 -17.43 -18.90
C LEU A 17 -4.33 -18.50 -18.68
N ALA A 18 -3.19 -18.14 -18.06
CA ALA A 18 -2.12 -19.09 -17.76
C ALA A 18 -2.59 -20.21 -16.82
N VAL A 19 -3.34 -19.85 -15.78
CA VAL A 19 -3.90 -20.80 -14.80
C VAL A 19 -4.91 -21.75 -15.46
N ASN A 20 -5.74 -21.25 -16.37
CA ASN A 20 -6.67 -22.09 -17.15
C ASN A 20 -5.91 -23.02 -18.11
N ALA A 21 -4.87 -22.53 -18.78
CA ALA A 21 -4.04 -23.33 -19.69
C ALA A 21 -3.28 -24.45 -18.94
N MET A 22 -2.87 -24.22 -17.70
CA MET A 22 -2.23 -25.21 -16.84
C MET A 22 -3.22 -26.18 -16.16
N GLY A 23 -4.53 -26.01 -16.33
CA GLY A 23 -5.56 -26.86 -15.71
C GLY A 23 -5.67 -26.72 -14.19
N VAL A 24 -5.08 -25.66 -13.59
CA VAL A 24 -5.05 -25.42 -12.14
C VAL A 24 -6.02 -24.33 -11.68
N ALA A 25 -7.02 -24.02 -12.51
CA ALA A 25 -8.04 -23.00 -12.22
C ALA A 25 -8.78 -23.19 -10.89
N GLY A 26 -8.96 -24.44 -10.44
CA GLY A 26 -9.60 -24.73 -9.16
C GLY A 26 -8.77 -24.37 -7.92
N MET A 27 -7.48 -24.05 -8.06
CA MET A 27 -6.61 -23.71 -6.92
C MET A 27 -6.67 -22.24 -6.51
N LEU A 28 -7.16 -21.35 -7.38
CA LEU A 28 -7.22 -19.93 -7.10
C LEU A 28 -8.64 -19.47 -6.78
N PRO A 29 -8.88 -18.89 -5.59
CA PRO A 29 -10.18 -18.32 -5.25
C PRO A 29 -10.40 -17.03 -6.06
N LEU A 30 -11.18 -17.09 -7.14
CA LEU A 30 -11.52 -15.92 -7.96
C LEU A 30 -12.23 -14.80 -7.17
N SER A 31 -12.77 -15.13 -5.99
CA SER A 31 -13.34 -14.17 -5.04
C SER A 31 -12.34 -13.14 -4.52
N ILE A 32 -11.03 -13.31 -4.75
CA ILE A 32 -10.00 -12.34 -4.37
C ILE A 32 -9.93 -11.12 -5.30
N ILE A 33 -10.42 -11.24 -6.55
CA ILE A 33 -10.28 -10.19 -7.56
C ILE A 33 -10.95 -8.87 -7.12
N PRO A 34 -12.18 -8.86 -6.58
CA PRO A 34 -12.77 -7.62 -6.07
C PRO A 34 -11.95 -6.99 -4.94
N TRP A 35 -11.47 -7.80 -4.00
CA TRP A 35 -10.59 -7.33 -2.91
C TRP A 35 -9.30 -6.72 -3.46
N PHE A 36 -8.70 -7.34 -4.47
CA PHE A 36 -7.52 -6.83 -5.13
C PHE A 36 -7.72 -5.41 -5.64
N TYR A 37 -8.80 -5.14 -6.39
CA TYR A 37 -9.04 -3.80 -6.92
C TYR A 37 -9.33 -2.77 -5.84
N VAL A 38 -10.08 -3.12 -4.80
CA VAL A 38 -10.36 -2.20 -3.70
C VAL A 38 -9.07 -1.82 -2.96
N TYR A 39 -8.24 -2.82 -2.63
CA TYR A 39 -6.95 -2.58 -1.98
C TYR A 39 -5.97 -1.83 -2.89
N LEU A 40 -5.93 -2.16 -4.18
CA LEU A 40 -5.11 -1.46 -5.17
C LEU A 40 -5.45 0.03 -5.22
N LEU A 41 -6.74 0.37 -5.29
CA LEU A 41 -7.16 1.76 -5.34
C LEU A 41 -6.77 2.52 -4.06
N ALA A 42 -7.01 1.92 -2.90
CA ALA A 42 -6.68 2.54 -1.62
C ALA A 42 -5.16 2.72 -1.43
N ASP A 43 -4.36 1.72 -1.82
CA ASP A 43 -2.90 1.76 -1.79
C ASP A 43 -2.34 2.84 -2.74
N VAL A 44 -2.85 2.89 -3.97
CA VAL A 44 -2.44 3.93 -4.95
C VAL A 44 -2.77 5.32 -4.43
N VAL A 45 -3.95 5.54 -3.83
CA VAL A 45 -4.29 6.85 -3.21
C VAL A 45 -3.29 7.21 -2.13
N MET A 46 -2.99 6.28 -1.23
CA MET A 46 -2.07 6.49 -0.11
C MET A 46 -0.64 6.79 -0.60
N LEU A 47 -0.11 6.00 -1.55
CA LEU A 47 1.21 6.22 -2.12
C LEU A 47 1.29 7.53 -2.91
N CYS A 48 0.24 7.91 -3.65
CA CYS A 48 0.18 9.21 -4.32
C CYS A 48 0.16 10.36 -3.32
N ALA A 49 -0.56 10.24 -2.19
CA ALA A 49 -0.56 11.25 -1.14
C ALA A 49 0.82 11.41 -0.48
N PHE A 50 1.50 10.30 -0.17
CA PHE A 50 2.87 10.34 0.33
C PHE A 50 3.83 10.98 -0.68
N ALA A 51 3.75 10.58 -1.95
CA ALA A 51 4.58 11.16 -3.00
C ALA A 51 4.34 12.66 -3.17
N ALA A 52 3.09 13.12 -3.08
CA ALA A 52 2.76 14.55 -3.15
C ALA A 52 3.35 15.33 -1.95
N ALA A 53 3.23 14.80 -0.73
CA ALA A 53 3.75 15.43 0.47
C ALA A 53 5.29 15.52 0.45
N LEU A 54 5.96 14.42 0.11
CA LEU A 54 7.42 14.34 0.04
C LEU A 54 7.97 15.16 -1.14
N GLY A 55 7.33 15.06 -2.30
CA GLY A 55 7.72 15.79 -3.51
C GLY A 55 7.67 17.30 -3.33
N ALA A 56 6.70 17.82 -2.57
CA ALA A 56 6.63 19.24 -2.25
C ALA A 56 7.78 19.72 -1.33
N CYS A 57 8.43 18.81 -0.61
CA CYS A 57 9.55 19.12 0.28
C CYS A 57 10.92 19.01 -0.41
N CYS A 58 10.99 18.42 -1.61
CA CYS A 58 12.23 18.23 -2.35
C CYS A 58 12.62 19.52 -3.07
N SER A 59 13.77 20.10 -2.70
CA SER A 59 14.36 21.24 -3.42
C SER A 59 15.47 20.81 -4.39
N THR A 60 16.12 19.67 -4.13
CA THR A 60 17.21 19.15 -4.96
C THR A 60 16.99 17.67 -5.34
N PRO A 61 17.63 17.18 -6.42
CA PRO A 61 17.59 15.75 -6.78
C PRO A 61 18.12 14.83 -5.67
N GLN A 62 19.10 15.29 -4.89
CA GLN A 62 19.67 14.52 -3.78
C GLN A 62 18.65 14.30 -2.66
N ASP A 63 17.85 15.33 -2.35
CA ASP A 63 16.79 15.25 -1.35
C ASP A 63 15.68 14.30 -1.79
N ALA A 64 15.33 14.35 -3.08
CA ALA A 64 14.37 13.42 -3.67
C ALA A 64 14.84 11.96 -3.54
N GLN A 65 16.12 11.69 -3.74
CA GLN A 65 16.67 10.34 -3.56
C GLN A 65 16.60 9.88 -2.10
N ASN A 66 16.91 10.76 -1.15
CA ASN A 66 16.83 10.44 0.28
C ASN A 66 15.38 10.22 0.75
N LEU A 67 14.42 10.99 0.25
CA LEU A 67 13.00 10.84 0.60
C LEU A 67 12.32 9.71 -0.18
N ALA A 68 12.86 9.28 -1.32
CA ALA A 68 12.35 8.13 -2.06
C ALA A 68 12.36 6.84 -1.23
N ILE A 69 13.34 6.66 -0.33
CA ILE A 69 13.35 5.49 0.55
C ILE A 69 12.15 5.48 1.50
N VAL A 70 11.71 6.66 1.95
CA VAL A 70 10.55 6.82 2.83
C VAL A 70 9.27 6.49 2.06
N LEU A 71 9.18 6.89 0.79
CA LEU A 71 8.06 6.55 -0.08
C LEU A 71 7.97 5.04 -0.35
N LEU A 72 9.11 4.37 -0.49
CA LEU A 72 9.19 2.94 -0.81
C LEU A 72 9.09 2.02 0.41
N MET A 73 9.36 2.52 1.62
CA MET A 73 9.29 1.76 2.88
C MET A 73 7.97 0.97 3.05
N PRO A 74 6.77 1.56 2.83
CA PRO A 74 5.50 0.84 2.84
C PRO A 74 5.45 -0.39 1.93
N CYS A 75 6.16 -0.36 0.79
CA CYS A 75 6.21 -1.47 -0.16
C CYS A 75 7.32 -2.48 0.17
N LEU A 76 8.46 -2.01 0.70
CA LEU A 76 9.61 -2.86 1.00
C LEU A 76 9.39 -3.75 2.23
N ILE A 77 8.82 -3.20 3.30
CA ILE A 77 8.56 -3.95 4.55
C ILE A 77 7.74 -5.23 4.32
N PRO A 78 6.59 -5.19 3.63
CA PRO A 78 5.81 -6.40 3.37
C PRO A 78 6.53 -7.38 2.44
N MET A 79 7.42 -6.90 1.56
CA MET A 79 8.24 -7.78 0.73
C MET A 79 9.15 -8.70 1.56
N PHE A 80 9.76 -8.20 2.63
CA PHE A 80 10.55 -9.04 3.53
C PHE A 80 9.71 -10.07 4.30
N MET A 81 8.41 -9.81 4.47
CA MET A 81 7.47 -10.70 5.16
C MET A 81 6.83 -11.75 4.26
N LEU A 82 7.03 -11.67 2.93
CA LEU A 82 6.44 -12.60 1.95
C LEU A 82 6.70 -14.06 2.31
N VAL A 83 7.97 -14.40 2.60
CA VAL A 83 8.37 -15.78 2.90
C VAL A 83 7.70 -16.30 4.18
N THR A 84 7.61 -15.47 5.21
CA THR A 84 6.97 -15.82 6.48
C THR A 84 5.48 -16.06 6.28
N VAL A 85 4.80 -15.19 5.52
CA VAL A 85 3.37 -15.32 5.25
C VAL A 85 3.07 -16.54 4.38
N LEU A 86 3.90 -16.82 3.37
CA LEU A 86 3.75 -18.01 2.52
C LEU A 86 3.91 -19.32 3.30
N ARG A 87 4.83 -19.36 4.27
CA ARG A 87 5.06 -20.56 5.09
C ARG A 87 4.04 -20.72 6.22
N GLN A 88 3.66 -19.62 6.86
CA GLN A 88 2.80 -19.61 8.05
C GLN A 88 1.75 -18.49 7.97
N PRO A 89 0.75 -18.62 7.09
CA PRO A 89 -0.24 -17.57 6.82
C PRO A 89 -1.13 -17.25 8.02
N ASN A 90 -1.32 -18.21 8.92
CA ASN A 90 -2.16 -18.08 10.11
C ASN A 90 -1.37 -17.77 11.40
N SER A 91 -0.08 -17.48 11.27
CA SER A 91 0.71 -17.04 12.42
C SER A 91 0.21 -15.69 12.96
N MET A 92 0.41 -15.47 14.26
CA MET A 92 0.08 -14.20 14.91
C MET A 92 0.81 -13.03 14.24
N MET A 93 2.09 -13.22 13.88
CA MET A 93 2.90 -12.21 13.19
C MET A 93 2.32 -11.84 11.82
N ALA A 94 1.97 -12.85 11.00
CA ALA A 94 1.34 -12.61 9.70
C ALA A 94 0.00 -11.87 9.86
N THR A 95 -0.78 -12.23 10.88
CA THR A 95 -2.07 -11.59 11.15
C THR A 95 -1.93 -10.12 11.52
N VAL A 96 -1.06 -9.80 12.48
CA VAL A 96 -0.86 -8.43 12.96
C VAL A 96 -0.30 -7.55 11.84
N MET A 97 0.74 -8.01 11.14
CA MET A 97 1.34 -7.23 10.05
C MET A 97 0.36 -6.97 8.91
N SER A 98 -0.54 -7.91 8.64
CA SER A 98 -1.58 -7.75 7.61
C SER A 98 -2.70 -6.78 8.00
N LEU A 99 -2.81 -6.40 9.28
CA LEU A 99 -3.78 -5.41 9.75
C LEU A 99 -3.17 -4.00 9.87
N ILE A 100 -1.86 -3.85 9.66
CA ILE A 100 -1.20 -2.56 9.62
C ILE A 100 -1.50 -1.90 8.27
N PRO A 101 -2.21 -0.76 8.22
CA PRO A 101 -2.81 -0.26 6.98
C PRO A 101 -1.86 -0.08 5.80
N PRO A 102 -0.64 0.46 5.95
CA PRO A 102 0.34 0.51 4.85
C PRO A 102 0.71 -0.85 4.24
N PHE A 103 0.63 -1.92 5.01
CA PHE A 103 1.06 -3.26 4.60
C PHE A 103 -0.12 -4.17 4.26
N THR A 104 -1.32 -3.83 4.74
CA THR A 104 -2.56 -4.58 4.56
C THR A 104 -2.86 -4.90 3.09
N PRO A 105 -2.79 -3.97 2.12
CA PRO A 105 -3.07 -4.26 0.72
C PRO A 105 -2.28 -5.45 0.19
N ILE A 106 -0.98 -5.52 0.50
CA ILE A 106 -0.09 -6.57 0.01
C ILE A 106 -0.26 -7.86 0.82
N LEU A 107 -0.14 -7.78 2.15
CA LEU A 107 -0.08 -8.96 3.00
C LEU A 107 -1.44 -9.64 3.19
N MET A 108 -2.53 -8.87 3.29
CA MET A 108 -3.87 -9.45 3.46
C MET A 108 -4.34 -10.15 2.17
N LEU A 109 -4.01 -9.60 1.00
CA LEU A 109 -4.28 -10.28 -0.28
C LEU A 109 -3.49 -11.57 -0.39
N LEU A 110 -2.20 -11.55 -0.05
CA LEU A 110 -1.38 -12.75 -0.05
C LEU A 110 -1.94 -13.83 0.89
N ARG A 111 -2.37 -13.47 2.10
CA ARG A 111 -2.97 -14.43 3.03
C ARG A 111 -4.28 -15.01 2.53
N GLN A 112 -5.12 -14.20 1.89
CA GLN A 112 -6.38 -14.66 1.30
C GLN A 112 -6.20 -15.62 0.12
N SER A 113 -5.07 -15.55 -0.59
CA SER A 113 -4.77 -16.48 -1.68
C SER A 113 -4.20 -17.83 -1.22
N MET A 114 -3.82 -17.96 0.07
CA MET A 114 -3.27 -19.19 0.62
C MET A 114 -4.34 -20.24 0.96
N ALA A 115 -3.97 -21.50 0.81
CA ALA A 115 -4.79 -22.64 1.22
C ALA A 115 -5.03 -22.61 2.74
N GLY A 116 -6.30 -22.58 3.14
CA GLY A 116 -6.72 -22.39 4.54
C GLY A 116 -7.51 -21.09 4.76
N GLY A 117 -7.40 -20.14 3.83
CA GLY A 117 -8.16 -18.89 3.87
C GLY A 117 -7.86 -18.04 5.09
N VAL A 118 -8.62 -16.95 5.23
CA VAL A 118 -8.53 -16.02 6.34
C VAL A 118 -9.93 -15.86 6.93
N PRO A 119 -10.09 -15.73 8.27
CA PRO A 119 -11.38 -15.41 8.85
C PRO A 119 -12.00 -14.18 8.18
N VAL A 120 -13.27 -14.28 7.79
CA VAL A 120 -13.96 -13.30 6.94
C VAL A 120 -13.90 -11.88 7.52
N TRP A 121 -13.83 -11.74 8.84
CA TRP A 121 -13.73 -10.43 9.51
C TRP A 121 -12.39 -9.72 9.28
N GLN A 122 -11.27 -10.44 9.09
CA GLN A 122 -9.95 -9.80 8.97
C GLN A 122 -9.83 -8.94 7.71
N PRO A 123 -10.25 -9.38 6.51
CA PRO A 123 -10.28 -8.52 5.33
C PRO A 123 -11.15 -7.28 5.50
N TRP A 124 -12.32 -7.38 6.15
CA TRP A 124 -13.18 -6.22 6.38
C TRP A 124 -12.55 -5.20 7.35
N VAL A 125 -11.96 -5.68 8.46
CA VAL A 125 -11.25 -4.82 9.41
C VAL A 125 -10.04 -4.17 8.74
N GLY A 126 -9.26 -4.95 7.98
CA GLY A 126 -8.13 -4.43 7.21
C GLY A 126 -8.56 -3.37 6.21
N LEU A 127 -9.64 -3.61 5.46
CA LEU A 127 -10.19 -2.66 4.50
C LEU A 127 -10.60 -1.34 5.17
N VAL A 128 -11.37 -1.40 6.25
CA VAL A 128 -11.79 -0.20 6.98
C VAL A 128 -10.56 0.55 7.51
N GLY A 129 -9.58 -0.17 8.07
CA GLY A 129 -8.32 0.41 8.53
C GLY A 129 -7.54 1.11 7.42
N VAL A 130 -7.43 0.48 6.25
CA VAL A 130 -6.78 1.06 5.06
C VAL A 130 -7.50 2.30 4.58
N LEU A 131 -8.84 2.29 4.50
CA LEU A 131 -9.60 3.46 4.06
C LEU A 131 -9.46 4.64 5.02
N ILE A 132 -9.54 4.40 6.33
CA ILE A 132 -9.33 5.43 7.35
C ILE A 132 -7.91 5.98 7.26
N PHE A 133 -6.92 5.11 7.14
CA PHE A 133 -5.52 5.51 7.06
C PHE A 133 -5.20 6.27 5.76
N ALA A 134 -5.77 5.85 4.63
CA ALA A 134 -5.64 6.55 3.35
C ALA A 134 -6.25 7.96 3.44
N ALA A 135 -7.45 8.10 4.01
CA ALA A 135 -8.08 9.39 4.23
C ALA A 135 -7.23 10.29 5.16
N ALA A 136 -6.71 9.74 6.26
CA ALA A 136 -5.81 10.45 7.17
C ALA A 136 -4.51 10.89 6.47
N THR A 137 -3.96 10.04 5.60
CA THR A 137 -2.74 10.34 4.83
C THR A 137 -2.99 11.44 3.81
N VAL A 138 -4.10 11.39 3.08
CA VAL A 138 -4.50 12.47 2.15
C VAL A 138 -4.68 13.79 2.89
N TRP A 139 -5.35 13.76 4.04
CA TRP A 139 -5.54 14.94 4.89
C TRP A 139 -4.20 15.51 5.36
N ALA A 140 -3.30 14.68 5.89
CA ALA A 140 -1.98 15.09 6.34
C ALA A 140 -1.12 15.64 5.18
N ALA A 141 -1.13 14.95 4.03
CA ALA A 141 -0.43 15.36 2.83
C ALA A 141 -0.90 16.72 2.33
N SER A 142 -2.21 16.99 2.35
CA SER A 142 -2.75 18.29 1.93
C SER A 142 -2.24 19.44 2.79
N ARG A 143 -2.08 19.23 4.11
CA ARG A 143 -1.55 20.23 5.04
C ARG A 143 -0.05 20.44 4.84
N ILE A 144 0.71 19.35 4.72
CA ILE A 144 2.15 19.39 4.43
C ILE A 144 2.39 20.13 3.12
N PHE A 145 1.63 19.82 2.06
CA PHE A 145 1.75 20.44 0.75
C PHE A 145 1.54 21.96 0.81
N ARG A 146 0.55 22.44 1.58
CA ARG A 146 0.27 23.88 1.75
C ARG A 146 1.41 24.63 2.46
N VAL A 147 2.09 23.99 3.41
CA VAL A 147 3.22 24.61 4.13
C VAL A 147 4.50 24.51 3.30
N ALA A 148 4.75 23.36 2.68
CA ALA A 148 5.96 23.08 1.92
C ALA A 148 6.14 24.01 0.72
N ILE A 149 5.07 24.38 0.02
CA ILE A 149 5.15 25.30 -1.14
C ILE A 149 5.63 26.72 -0.78
N LEU A 150 5.47 27.12 0.48
CA LEU A 150 5.90 28.44 0.97
C LEU A 150 7.35 28.42 1.47
N MET A 151 7.97 27.24 1.58
CA MET A 151 9.34 27.08 2.03
C MET A 151 10.29 26.99 0.84
N GLN A 152 11.23 27.93 0.76
CA GLN A 152 12.28 27.91 -0.24
C GLN A 152 13.63 27.60 0.40
N GLY A 153 14.32 26.58 -0.12
CA GLY A 153 15.77 26.44 0.00
C GLY A 153 16.32 25.36 0.95
N LYS A 154 15.53 24.83 1.90
CA LYS A 154 15.98 23.69 2.74
C LYS A 154 14.91 22.62 2.85
N PRO A 155 15.24 21.33 2.58
CA PRO A 155 14.34 20.22 2.84
C PRO A 155 14.13 20.12 4.36
N PRO A 156 12.87 20.13 4.84
CA PRO A 156 12.56 19.98 6.25
C PRO A 156 12.85 18.56 6.75
N GLN A 157 13.16 18.43 8.04
CA GLN A 157 13.28 17.11 8.65
C GLN A 157 11.90 16.43 8.77
N LEU A 158 11.86 15.09 8.72
CA LEU A 158 10.62 14.31 8.88
C LEU A 158 9.82 14.68 10.14
N ALA A 159 10.50 15.07 11.22
CA ALA A 159 9.87 15.53 12.46
C ALA A 159 9.12 16.87 12.29
N GLU A 160 9.60 17.77 11.44
CA GLU A 160 8.93 19.04 11.13
C GLU A 160 7.72 18.82 10.22
N MET A 161 7.83 17.91 9.24
CA MET A 161 6.71 17.52 8.39
C MET A 161 5.54 16.95 9.22
N LEU A 162 5.83 16.10 10.22
CA LEU A 162 4.83 15.59 11.15
C LEU A 162 4.19 16.70 12.01
N ARG A 163 4.97 17.70 12.44
CA ARG A 163 4.43 18.86 13.16
C ARG A 163 3.47 19.66 12.29
N TRP A 164 3.76 19.85 11.01
CA TRP A 164 2.86 20.57 10.09
C TRP A 164 1.60 19.79 9.77
N ALA A 165 1.67 18.45 9.67
CA ALA A 165 0.47 17.63 9.54
C ALA A 165 -0.49 17.85 10.73
N MET A 166 0.04 18.00 11.96
CA MET A 166 -0.78 18.21 13.16
C MET A 166 -1.18 19.66 13.44
N LYS A 167 -0.34 20.65 13.11
CA LYS A 167 -0.58 22.08 13.40
C LYS A 167 -1.12 22.90 12.23
N GLY A 168 -1.06 22.37 11.00
CA GLY A 168 -1.55 23.02 9.78
C GLY A 168 -3.06 23.03 9.63
#